data_AF-A0A1J5DBS5-F1
#
_entry.id   AF-A0A1J5DBS5-F1
#
_cell.length_a   1.000
_cell.length_b   1.000
_cell.length_c   1.000
_cell.angle_alpha   90.00
_cell.angle_beta   90.00
_cell.angle_gamma   90.00
#
_symmetry.space_group_name_H-M   'P 1'
#
loop_
_entity.id
_entity.type
_entity.pdbx_description
1 polymer ?
#
loop_
_entity_poly.entity_id
_entity_poly.type
_entity_poly.pdbx_seq_one_letter_code
_entity_poly.pdbx_strand_id
1 'polypeptide(L)'
;MGYDLIIRNARLKDHGPSVDIGIKDGKIQNIGPSTFDKVLGQAREINAEHNLVIPGFVNSHTHLDKADLLSKMKPSQFGGTLEENRRLIREFKENYTIAEIKERAGRVIREMAKGGITAIRTQVDVDPTAELLPLKAICELRKEHAHIANIEICAFPQEGVFKQGARELLEQALNDGADLLGGLPLVEKTEKEQKGHIDVLFEIAENYDVELEVQIDESNNPEDFMLPYLVEKTINEGYEGRVSATHCISLSKVDNRIASGVIKRVKEAGINVIVTPSCNLITSFPEIKGSRPYNSITRVRDLIENGVNVAIGTDNIRDIFYPLGNGSMVREMHVLATATRMSRVEDVEHIFDMASLNGAKILNLDYGVDVGRQADLLITNSTTKRGVISSQEIIPYVVKNGKVLTTDH
;
A
#
# COMPACT_ATOMS: atom_id res chain seq x y z
N MET A 1 36.28 -5.31 -10.71
CA MET A 1 35.01 -5.57 -11.43
C MET A 1 34.30 -4.23 -11.56
N GLY A 2 33.73 -3.92 -12.74
CA GLY A 2 33.01 -2.67 -12.96
C GLY A 2 31.65 -2.62 -12.24
N TYR A 3 31.18 -1.43 -11.92
CA TYR A 3 29.81 -1.16 -11.48
C TYR A 3 29.00 -0.59 -12.65
N ASP A 4 27.67 -0.76 -12.62
CA ASP A 4 26.76 -0.17 -13.61
C ASP A 4 26.35 1.26 -13.21
N LEU A 5 26.16 1.47 -11.90
CA LEU A 5 25.79 2.74 -11.29
C LEU A 5 26.59 2.94 -9.99
N ILE A 6 27.07 4.16 -9.78
CA ILE A 6 27.69 4.59 -8.52
C ILE A 6 26.92 5.81 -7.99
N ILE A 7 26.45 5.72 -6.74
CA ILE A 7 25.85 6.83 -6.01
C ILE A 7 26.93 7.42 -5.10
N ARG A 8 27.38 8.63 -5.40
CA ARG A 8 28.42 9.34 -4.65
C ARG A 8 27.84 10.11 -3.47
N ASN A 9 28.61 10.22 -2.39
CA ASN A 9 28.29 11.09 -1.24
C ASN A 9 26.91 10.84 -0.60
N ALA A 10 26.44 9.60 -0.56
CA ALA A 10 25.18 9.22 0.07
C ALA A 10 25.26 9.23 1.62
N ARG A 11 24.20 9.62 2.32
CA ARG A 11 24.01 9.29 3.74
C ARG A 11 23.00 8.16 3.90
N LEU A 12 23.31 7.18 4.75
CA LEU A 12 22.41 6.05 5.01
C LEU A 12 21.60 6.19 6.31
N LYS A 13 21.98 7.16 7.16
CA LYS A 13 21.35 7.43 8.45
C LYS A 13 21.34 8.93 8.71
N ASP A 14 20.35 9.40 9.46
CA ASP A 14 20.26 10.79 9.91
C ASP A 14 21.57 11.21 10.58
N HIS A 15 22.17 12.30 10.08
CA HIS A 15 23.46 12.83 10.54
C HIS A 15 24.67 11.88 10.43
N GLY A 16 24.54 10.75 9.73
CA GLY A 16 25.64 9.80 9.50
C GLY A 16 26.72 10.33 8.52
N PRO A 17 27.89 9.68 8.44
CA PRO A 17 28.92 10.04 7.47
C PRO A 17 28.43 9.78 6.04
N SER A 18 29.05 10.46 5.07
CA SER A 18 28.83 10.16 3.66
C SER A 18 29.62 8.94 3.21
N VAL A 19 29.00 8.15 2.34
CA VAL A 19 29.55 6.94 1.72
C VAL A 19 29.24 6.94 0.23
N ASP A 20 29.93 6.11 -0.53
CA ASP A 20 29.59 5.81 -1.91
C ASP A 20 28.92 4.43 -1.98
N ILE A 21 27.96 4.26 -2.89
CA ILE A 21 27.21 3.01 -3.11
C ILE A 21 27.49 2.51 -4.53
N GLY A 22 28.02 1.30 -4.64
CA GLY A 22 28.27 0.63 -5.92
C GLY A 22 27.19 -0.38 -6.25
N ILE A 23 26.59 -0.24 -7.43
CA ILE A 23 25.50 -1.10 -7.91
C ILE A 23 25.95 -1.84 -9.16
N LYS A 24 25.64 -3.13 -9.22
CA LYS A 24 25.90 -3.99 -10.38
C LYS A 24 24.83 -5.06 -10.51
N ASP A 25 24.38 -5.32 -11.73
CA ASP A 25 23.40 -6.36 -12.05
C ASP A 25 22.11 -6.20 -11.22
N GLY A 26 21.70 -4.94 -11.00
CA GLY A 26 20.51 -4.57 -10.23
C GLY A 26 20.65 -4.68 -8.71
N LYS A 27 21.82 -5.04 -8.17
CA LYS A 27 22.05 -5.22 -6.73
C LYS A 27 23.10 -4.28 -6.16
N ILE A 28 22.97 -3.96 -4.88
CA ILE A 28 23.98 -3.23 -4.11
C ILE A 28 25.16 -4.16 -3.85
N GLN A 29 26.32 -3.86 -4.42
CA GLN A 29 27.51 -4.71 -4.31
C GLN A 29 28.50 -4.19 -3.27
N ASN A 30 28.51 -2.88 -3.01
CA ASN A 30 29.45 -2.28 -2.08
C ASN A 30 28.89 -0.97 -1.49
N ILE A 31 29.17 -0.74 -0.21
CA ILE A 31 28.89 0.50 0.51
C ILE A 31 30.17 0.82 1.30
N GLY A 32 30.74 2.00 1.09
CA GLY A 32 31.94 2.38 1.83
C GLY A 32 32.50 3.75 1.47
N PRO A 33 33.53 4.21 2.20
CA PRO A 33 34.24 5.44 1.85
C PRO A 33 34.90 5.28 0.48
N SER A 34 34.96 6.35 -0.32
CA SER A 34 35.36 6.44 -1.73
C SER A 34 36.53 5.54 -2.20
N THR A 35 36.28 4.24 -2.30
CA THR A 35 37.20 3.24 -2.89
C THR A 35 36.91 3.03 -4.38
N PHE A 36 35.97 3.80 -4.94
CA PHE A 36 35.48 3.67 -6.31
C PHE A 36 36.37 4.37 -7.34
N ASP A 37 37.36 5.17 -6.92
CA ASP A 37 38.30 5.88 -7.80
C ASP A 37 39.16 4.94 -8.67
N LYS A 38 39.18 3.64 -8.36
CA LYS A 38 39.85 2.60 -9.16
C LYS A 38 38.95 1.91 -10.19
N VAL A 39 37.66 2.26 -10.29
CA VAL A 39 36.73 1.74 -11.31
C VAL A 39 36.54 2.79 -12.39
N LEU A 40 37.63 3.20 -13.03
CA LEU A 40 37.61 4.14 -14.14
C LEU A 40 36.99 3.46 -15.39
N GLY A 41 35.86 3.99 -15.86
CA GLY A 41 35.61 4.06 -17.31
C GLY A 41 34.21 3.75 -17.85
N GLN A 42 33.25 3.19 -17.09
CA GLN A 42 31.96 2.76 -17.67
C GLN A 42 30.71 2.94 -16.80
N ALA A 43 30.84 3.15 -15.48
CA ALA A 43 29.69 3.27 -14.60
C ALA A 43 29.01 4.65 -14.77
N ARG A 44 27.67 4.68 -14.78
CA ARG A 44 26.94 5.94 -14.59
C ARG A 44 27.18 6.43 -13.17
N GLU A 45 27.48 7.71 -12.98
CA GLU A 45 27.63 8.29 -11.64
C GLU A 45 26.52 9.31 -11.36
N ILE A 46 25.98 9.29 -10.15
CA ILE A 46 25.07 10.31 -9.62
C ILE A 46 25.56 10.76 -8.25
N ASN A 47 25.45 12.05 -7.95
CA ASN A 47 25.85 12.60 -6.66
C ASN A 47 24.61 12.78 -5.78
N ALA A 48 24.60 12.17 -4.60
CA ALA A 48 23.55 12.34 -3.61
C ALA A 48 23.64 13.67 -2.85
N GLU A 49 24.71 14.46 -3.05
CA GLU A 49 24.92 15.76 -2.43
C GLU A 49 24.84 15.72 -0.90
N HIS A 50 25.31 14.62 -0.30
CA HIS A 50 25.23 14.36 1.14
C HIS A 50 23.80 14.22 1.68
N ASN A 51 22.80 14.05 0.82
CA ASN A 51 21.43 13.73 1.23
C ASN A 51 21.26 12.25 1.55
N LEU A 52 20.14 11.93 2.18
CA LEU A 52 19.77 10.57 2.51
C LEU A 52 19.49 9.75 1.27
N VAL A 53 20.04 8.54 1.28
CA VAL A 53 19.65 7.44 0.40
C VAL A 53 18.89 6.42 1.23
N ILE A 54 17.66 6.15 0.84
CA ILE A 54 16.72 5.27 1.52
C ILE A 54 16.23 4.18 0.54
N PRO A 55 15.62 3.08 1.03
CA PRO A 55 14.91 2.17 0.13
C PRO A 55 13.79 2.90 -0.61
N GLY A 56 13.37 2.35 -1.76
CA GLY A 56 12.14 2.75 -2.43
C GLY A 56 10.96 2.79 -1.47
N PHE A 57 9.98 3.65 -1.74
CA PHE A 57 8.72 3.56 -1.01
C PHE A 57 7.91 2.37 -1.53
N VAL A 58 7.16 1.76 -0.61
CA VAL A 58 6.24 0.67 -0.90
C VAL A 58 4.84 1.13 -0.57
N ASN A 59 3.99 1.21 -1.58
CA ASN A 59 2.57 1.47 -1.40
C ASN A 59 1.85 0.14 -1.19
N SER A 60 1.55 -0.19 0.07
CA SER A 60 1.08 -1.54 0.43
C SER A 60 -0.40 -1.75 0.17
N HIS A 61 -1.15 -0.70 -0.18
CA HIS A 61 -2.56 -0.80 -0.51
C HIS A 61 -3.00 0.39 -1.38
N THR A 62 -3.64 0.11 -2.51
CA THR A 62 -4.25 1.09 -3.41
C THR A 62 -5.34 0.45 -4.28
N HIS A 63 -6.05 1.27 -5.07
CA HIS A 63 -7.04 0.84 -6.05
C HIS A 63 -6.74 1.45 -7.43
N LEU A 64 -5.82 0.86 -8.20
CA LEU A 64 -5.38 1.39 -9.50
C LEU A 64 -6.48 1.37 -10.56
N ASP A 65 -7.39 0.40 -10.53
CA ASP A 65 -8.49 0.27 -11.49
C ASP A 65 -9.44 1.47 -11.51
N LYS A 66 -9.67 2.07 -10.33
CA LYS A 66 -10.50 3.26 -10.15
C LYS A 66 -9.69 4.54 -9.90
N ALA A 67 -8.36 4.46 -9.83
CA ALA A 67 -7.52 5.65 -9.66
C ALA A 67 -7.73 6.67 -10.80
N ASP A 68 -7.70 7.96 -10.45
CA ASP A 68 -7.92 9.10 -11.34
C ASP A 68 -9.27 9.09 -12.07
N LEU A 69 -10.26 8.33 -11.59
CA LEU A 69 -11.59 8.23 -12.20
C LEU A 69 -12.28 9.61 -12.26
N LEU A 70 -12.02 10.51 -11.32
CA LEU A 70 -12.58 11.87 -11.34
C LEU A 70 -12.28 12.63 -12.63
N SER A 71 -11.19 12.30 -13.33
CA SER A 71 -10.88 12.90 -14.64
C SER A 71 -11.96 12.62 -15.72
N LYS A 72 -12.80 11.60 -15.51
CA LYS A 72 -13.93 11.24 -16.37
C LYS A 72 -15.29 11.62 -15.78
N MET A 73 -15.32 12.05 -14.51
CA MET A 73 -16.55 12.40 -13.80
C MET A 73 -16.86 13.89 -13.93
N LYS A 74 -18.15 14.22 -13.97
CA LYS A 74 -18.62 15.61 -13.84
C LYS A 74 -18.71 15.98 -12.36
N PRO A 75 -18.57 17.26 -11.98
CA PRO A 75 -18.74 17.69 -10.58
C PRO A 75 -20.09 17.30 -9.96
N SER A 76 -21.15 17.18 -10.79
CA SER A 76 -22.47 16.69 -10.36
C SER A 76 -22.53 15.20 -10.00
N GLN A 77 -21.43 14.47 -10.21
CA GLN A 77 -21.28 13.04 -9.94
C GLN A 77 -20.35 12.79 -8.75
N PHE A 78 -20.12 13.79 -7.89
CA PHE A 78 -19.40 13.60 -6.63
C PHE A 78 -20.44 13.31 -5.56
N GLY A 79 -20.52 12.06 -5.12
CA GLY A 79 -21.48 11.67 -4.11
C GLY A 79 -21.13 12.26 -2.74
N GLY A 80 -22.15 12.54 -1.94
CA GLY A 80 -22.00 13.08 -0.59
C GLY A 80 -21.95 12.02 0.51
N THR A 81 -22.17 10.75 0.17
CA THR A 81 -22.21 9.61 1.11
C THR A 81 -21.58 8.37 0.50
N LEU A 82 -21.12 7.43 1.34
CA LEU A 82 -20.55 6.17 0.88
C LEU A 82 -21.51 5.36 -0.01
N GLU A 83 -22.79 5.31 0.34
CA GLU A 83 -23.82 4.62 -0.45
C GLU A 83 -24.05 5.26 -1.82
N GLU A 84 -24.05 6.60 -1.88
CA GLU A 84 -24.13 7.32 -3.14
C GLU A 84 -22.90 7.06 -4.01
N ASN A 85 -21.71 7.05 -3.42
CA ASN A 85 -20.46 6.73 -4.11
C ASN A 85 -20.47 5.29 -4.66
N ARG A 86 -20.96 4.32 -3.88
CA ARG A 86 -21.15 2.92 -4.31
C ARG A 86 -22.12 2.78 -5.49
N ARG A 87 -23.20 3.56 -5.53
CA ARG A 87 -24.11 3.59 -6.69
C ARG A 87 -23.43 4.17 -7.92
N LEU A 88 -22.77 5.32 -7.78
CA LEU A 88 -22.14 6.03 -8.89
C LEU A 88 -20.98 5.24 -9.49
N ILE A 89 -20.14 4.58 -8.68
CA ILE A 89 -19.07 3.73 -9.22
C ILE A 89 -19.64 2.57 -10.05
N ARG A 90 -20.78 1.99 -9.66
CA ARG A 90 -21.45 0.94 -10.46
C ARG A 90 -21.87 1.47 -11.83
N GLU A 91 -22.49 2.66 -11.88
CA GLU A 91 -22.87 3.32 -13.13
C GLU A 91 -21.66 3.62 -14.04
N PHE A 92 -20.51 3.98 -13.45
CA PHE A 92 -19.27 4.17 -14.20
C PHE A 92 -18.70 2.84 -14.72
N LYS A 93 -18.72 1.78 -13.91
CA LYS A 93 -18.22 0.44 -14.26
C LYS A 93 -18.91 -0.16 -15.48
N GLU A 94 -20.20 0.11 -15.68
CA GLU A 94 -20.96 -0.36 -16.84
C GLU A 94 -20.36 0.09 -18.18
N ASN A 95 -19.56 1.16 -18.19
CA ASN A 95 -18.96 1.74 -19.40
C ASN A 95 -17.42 1.63 -19.41
N TYR A 96 -16.85 0.81 -18.53
CA TYR A 96 -15.40 0.60 -18.49
C TYR A 96 -14.87 0.00 -19.79
N THR A 97 -13.68 0.46 -20.18
CA THR A 97 -12.90 -0.19 -21.24
C THR A 97 -11.47 -0.36 -20.77
N ILE A 98 -10.79 -1.40 -21.27
CA ILE A 98 -9.38 -1.66 -20.92
C ILE A 98 -8.52 -0.43 -21.22
N ALA A 99 -8.69 0.18 -22.39
CA ALA A 99 -7.90 1.34 -22.80
C ALA A 99 -8.06 2.53 -21.83
N GLU A 100 -9.28 2.76 -21.34
CA GLU A 100 -9.61 3.85 -20.44
C GLU A 100 -9.02 3.63 -19.04
N ILE A 101 -9.14 2.41 -18.49
CA ILE A 101 -8.50 2.06 -17.21
C ILE A 101 -6.98 2.20 -17.32
N LYS A 102 -6.39 1.70 -18.41
CA LYS A 102 -4.95 1.79 -18.65
C LYS A 102 -4.45 3.24 -18.74
N GLU A 103 -5.23 4.12 -19.37
CA GLU A 103 -4.91 5.54 -19.48
C GLU A 103 -4.77 6.19 -18.09
N ARG A 104 -5.79 6.02 -17.24
CA ARG A 104 -5.83 6.60 -15.89
C ARG A 104 -4.81 5.96 -14.95
N ALA A 105 -4.87 4.64 -14.80
CA ALA A 105 -4.01 3.89 -13.89
C ALA A 105 -2.53 4.02 -14.29
N GLY A 106 -2.21 3.96 -15.57
CA GLY A 106 -0.85 4.14 -16.08
C GLY A 106 -0.27 5.51 -15.74
N ARG A 107 -1.08 6.58 -15.81
CA ARG A 107 -0.66 7.93 -15.37
C ARG A 107 -0.31 7.93 -13.88
N VAL A 108 -1.18 7.38 -13.04
CA VAL A 108 -0.96 7.32 -11.59
C VAL A 108 0.27 6.47 -11.24
N ILE A 109 0.49 5.33 -11.88
CA ILE A 109 1.69 4.50 -11.70
C ILE A 109 2.97 5.31 -11.99
N ARG A 110 2.99 6.08 -13.09
CA ARG A 110 4.14 6.93 -13.43
C ARG A 110 4.34 8.08 -12.44
N GLU A 111 3.27 8.69 -11.95
CA GLU A 111 3.32 9.72 -10.90
C GLU A 111 3.87 9.15 -9.59
N MET A 112 3.36 8.00 -9.15
CA MET A 112 3.85 7.25 -7.99
C MET A 112 5.35 6.92 -8.10
N ALA A 113 5.76 6.39 -9.25
CA ALA A 113 7.16 6.05 -9.51
C ALA A 113 8.08 7.28 -9.44
N LYS A 114 7.65 8.42 -10.01
CA LYS A 114 8.36 9.71 -9.89
C LYS A 114 8.42 10.20 -8.43
N GLY A 115 7.38 9.93 -7.64
CA GLY A 115 7.32 10.18 -6.20
C GLY A 115 8.11 9.20 -5.33
N GLY A 116 8.84 8.26 -5.93
CA GLY A 116 9.71 7.32 -5.22
C GLY A 116 9.06 5.99 -4.82
N ILE A 117 7.83 5.70 -5.27
CA ILE A 117 7.24 4.37 -5.05
C ILE A 117 7.82 3.40 -6.07
N THR A 118 8.46 2.32 -5.59
CA THR A 118 9.03 1.28 -6.47
C THR A 118 8.33 -0.07 -6.31
N ALA A 119 7.38 -0.19 -5.39
CA ALA A 119 6.48 -1.34 -5.27
C ALA A 119 5.06 -0.91 -4.86
N ILE A 120 4.07 -1.56 -5.46
CA ILE A 120 2.64 -1.26 -5.31
C ILE A 120 1.90 -2.58 -5.12
N ARG A 121 1.04 -2.67 -4.10
CA ARG A 121 -0.03 -3.67 -4.02
C ARG A 121 -1.36 -2.98 -4.28
N THR A 122 -2.14 -3.49 -5.24
CA THR A 122 -3.42 -2.90 -5.62
C THR A 122 -4.55 -3.92 -5.49
N GLN A 123 -5.65 -3.52 -4.88
CA GLN A 123 -6.91 -4.24 -4.93
C GLN A 123 -7.69 -3.81 -6.16
N VAL A 124 -8.09 -4.80 -6.98
CA VAL A 124 -8.77 -4.58 -8.26
C VAL A 124 -10.16 -5.17 -8.19
N ASP A 125 -11.16 -4.36 -8.49
CA ASP A 125 -12.55 -4.79 -8.38
C ASP A 125 -12.84 -5.96 -9.32
N VAL A 126 -13.38 -7.04 -8.74
CA VAL A 126 -13.88 -8.24 -9.43
C VAL A 126 -15.31 -8.44 -8.96
N ASP A 127 -16.26 -8.10 -9.83
CA ASP A 127 -17.69 -8.13 -9.52
C ASP A 127 -18.54 -8.34 -10.77
N PRO A 128 -19.83 -8.71 -10.65
CA PRO A 128 -20.68 -8.95 -11.82
C PRO A 128 -20.95 -7.74 -12.74
N THR A 129 -20.57 -6.52 -12.34
CA THR A 129 -20.77 -5.31 -13.17
C THR A 129 -19.63 -5.15 -14.17
N ALA A 130 -18.39 -5.22 -13.69
CA ALA A 130 -17.19 -5.05 -14.52
C ALA A 130 -16.50 -6.37 -14.90
N GLU A 131 -17.00 -7.49 -14.35
CA GLU A 131 -16.43 -8.82 -14.46
C GLU A 131 -14.91 -8.80 -14.18
N LEU A 132 -14.09 -9.25 -15.14
CA LEU A 132 -12.62 -9.27 -15.06
C LEU A 132 -11.97 -8.17 -15.90
N LEU A 133 -12.74 -7.22 -16.42
CA LEU A 133 -12.21 -6.17 -17.29
C LEU A 133 -11.16 -5.30 -16.57
N PRO A 134 -11.39 -4.84 -15.33
CA PRO A 134 -10.37 -4.12 -14.56
C PRO A 134 -9.09 -4.94 -14.35
N LEU A 135 -9.23 -6.21 -13.96
CA LEU A 135 -8.11 -7.12 -13.74
C LEU A 135 -7.24 -7.23 -14.99
N LYS A 136 -7.84 -7.46 -16.16
CA LYS A 136 -7.12 -7.56 -17.45
C LYS A 136 -6.30 -6.30 -17.73
N ALA A 137 -6.89 -5.12 -17.53
CA ALA A 137 -6.21 -3.84 -17.72
C ALA A 137 -4.99 -3.67 -16.79
N ILE A 138 -5.14 -3.99 -15.50
CA ILE A 138 -4.05 -3.86 -14.52
C ILE A 138 -2.97 -4.93 -14.77
N CYS A 139 -3.32 -6.16 -15.16
CA CYS A 139 -2.37 -7.19 -15.56
C CYS A 139 -1.50 -6.77 -16.76
N GLU A 140 -2.07 -6.07 -17.75
CA GLU A 140 -1.30 -5.48 -18.85
C GLU A 140 -0.37 -4.37 -18.36
N LEU A 141 -0.87 -3.44 -17.53
CA LEU A 141 -0.06 -2.36 -16.97
C LEU A 141 1.10 -2.86 -16.11
N ARG A 142 0.90 -3.93 -15.33
CA ARG A 142 1.96 -4.58 -14.55
C ARG A 142 3.13 -4.98 -15.44
N LYS A 143 2.87 -5.54 -16.62
CA LYS A 143 3.91 -5.91 -17.59
C LYS A 143 4.58 -4.67 -18.20
N GLU A 144 3.78 -3.68 -18.59
CA GLU A 144 4.27 -2.44 -19.20
C GLU A 144 5.16 -1.62 -18.26
N HIS A 145 4.84 -1.59 -16.96
CA HIS A 145 5.47 -0.74 -15.96
C HIS A 145 6.42 -1.52 -15.01
N ALA A 146 6.72 -2.79 -15.27
CA ALA A 146 7.65 -3.62 -14.48
C ALA A 146 9.06 -3.01 -14.34
N HIS A 147 9.43 -2.12 -15.28
CA HIS A 147 10.70 -1.42 -15.27
C HIS A 147 10.75 -0.22 -14.29
N ILE A 148 9.59 0.26 -13.80
CA ILE A 148 9.52 1.38 -12.84
C ILE A 148 8.94 0.99 -11.48
N ALA A 149 8.09 -0.04 -11.40
CA ALA A 149 7.55 -0.53 -10.14
C ALA A 149 7.25 -2.04 -10.19
N ASN A 150 7.40 -2.72 -9.05
CA ASN A 150 6.80 -4.02 -8.82
C ASN A 150 5.31 -3.83 -8.52
N ILE A 151 4.40 -4.50 -9.22
CA ILE A 151 2.96 -4.38 -9.00
C ILE A 151 2.39 -5.75 -8.65
N GLU A 152 1.81 -5.86 -7.47
CA GLU A 152 1.10 -7.04 -6.99
C GLU A 152 -0.41 -6.76 -7.01
N ILE A 153 -1.19 -7.72 -7.53
CA ILE A 153 -2.60 -7.55 -7.86
C ILE A 153 -3.45 -8.45 -6.97
N CYS A 154 -4.33 -7.84 -6.19
CA CYS A 154 -5.26 -8.51 -5.31
C CYS A 154 -6.67 -8.51 -5.94
N ALA A 155 -7.26 -9.68 -6.18
CA ALA A 155 -8.64 -9.80 -6.68
C ALA A 155 -9.63 -9.41 -5.58
N PHE A 156 -10.44 -8.37 -5.79
CA PHE A 156 -11.19 -7.74 -4.71
C PHE A 156 -12.72 -7.74 -4.94
N PRO A 157 -13.51 -8.40 -4.06
CA PRO A 157 -14.97 -8.45 -4.17
C PRO A 157 -15.63 -7.18 -3.61
N GLN A 158 -15.49 -6.06 -4.31
CA GLN A 158 -16.05 -4.76 -3.92
C GLN A 158 -17.56 -4.80 -3.61
N GLU A 159 -18.30 -5.71 -4.26
CA GLU A 159 -19.74 -5.87 -4.09
C GLU A 159 -20.15 -7.08 -3.20
N GLY A 160 -19.19 -7.69 -2.50
CA GLY A 160 -19.41 -8.87 -1.66
C GLY A 160 -19.21 -10.19 -2.38
N VAL A 161 -19.27 -11.29 -1.61
CA VAL A 161 -18.96 -12.64 -2.13
C VAL A 161 -20.20 -13.52 -2.35
N PHE A 162 -21.36 -13.12 -1.81
CA PHE A 162 -22.59 -13.93 -1.91
C PHE A 162 -23.45 -13.61 -3.13
N LYS A 163 -23.10 -12.58 -3.91
CA LYS A 163 -23.78 -12.33 -5.18
C LYS A 163 -23.53 -13.49 -6.13
N GLN A 164 -24.56 -13.85 -6.89
CA GLN A 164 -24.46 -14.92 -7.89
C GLN A 164 -23.29 -14.64 -8.86
N GLY A 165 -22.39 -15.61 -9.02
CA GLY A 165 -21.22 -15.49 -9.89
C GLY A 165 -20.00 -14.82 -9.25
N ALA A 166 -20.11 -14.22 -8.06
CA ALA A 166 -19.00 -13.47 -7.45
C ALA A 166 -17.83 -14.40 -7.07
N ARG A 167 -18.12 -15.55 -6.46
CA ARG A 167 -17.09 -16.54 -6.12
C ARG A 167 -16.37 -17.05 -7.36
N GLU A 168 -17.11 -17.42 -8.40
CA GLU A 168 -16.54 -17.94 -9.64
C GLU A 168 -15.65 -16.89 -10.34
N LEU A 169 -16.03 -15.60 -10.29
CA LEU A 169 -15.22 -14.51 -10.80
C LEU A 169 -13.92 -14.33 -10.01
N LEU A 170 -13.94 -14.44 -8.68
CA LEU A 170 -12.73 -14.37 -7.86
C LEU A 170 -11.77 -15.53 -8.16
N GLU A 171 -12.31 -16.75 -8.22
CA GLU A 171 -11.58 -17.95 -8.59
C GLU A 171 -10.97 -17.84 -10.00
N GLN A 172 -11.71 -17.23 -10.94
CA GLN A 172 -11.20 -16.94 -12.28
C GLN A 172 -10.13 -15.83 -12.26
N ALA A 173 -10.27 -14.80 -11.43
CA ALA A 173 -9.29 -13.73 -11.31
C ALA A 173 -7.91 -14.24 -10.84
N LEU A 174 -7.90 -15.18 -9.90
CA LEU A 174 -6.66 -15.86 -9.46
C LEU A 174 -6.02 -16.64 -10.61
N ASN A 175 -6.81 -17.38 -11.40
CA ASN A 175 -6.32 -18.07 -12.60
C ASN A 175 -5.79 -17.11 -13.68
N ASP A 176 -6.40 -15.93 -13.81
CA ASP A 176 -6.10 -14.93 -14.84
C ASP A 176 -4.96 -13.97 -14.44
N GLY A 177 -4.38 -14.16 -13.25
CA GLY A 177 -3.11 -13.55 -12.85
C GLY A 177 -3.18 -12.57 -11.68
N ALA A 178 -4.23 -12.57 -10.88
CA ALA A 178 -4.18 -12.00 -9.54
C ALA A 178 -3.23 -12.82 -8.65
N ASP A 179 -2.43 -12.13 -7.83
CA ASP A 179 -1.41 -12.74 -6.98
C ASP A 179 -1.97 -13.14 -5.60
N LEU A 180 -3.03 -12.45 -5.14
CA LEU A 180 -3.68 -12.68 -3.86
C LEU A 180 -5.17 -12.36 -3.90
N LEU A 181 -5.88 -12.70 -2.83
CA LEU A 181 -7.33 -12.52 -2.70
C LEU A 181 -7.68 -11.45 -1.66
N GLY A 182 -8.61 -10.56 -2.03
CA GLY A 182 -9.08 -9.44 -1.24
C GLY A 182 -10.42 -9.71 -0.57
N GLY A 183 -10.77 -8.91 0.44
CA GLY A 183 -12.04 -9.02 1.15
C GLY A 183 -12.61 -7.69 1.63
N LEU A 184 -13.93 -7.57 1.67
CA LEU A 184 -14.65 -6.42 2.23
C LEU A 184 -15.88 -6.90 3.02
N PRO A 185 -15.72 -7.46 4.23
CA PRO A 185 -16.84 -7.98 5.00
C PRO A 185 -17.93 -6.92 5.24
N LEU A 186 -17.55 -5.64 5.44
CA LEU A 186 -18.48 -4.54 5.73
C LEU A 186 -19.51 -4.27 4.63
N VAL A 187 -19.34 -4.81 3.42
CA VAL A 187 -20.36 -4.72 2.36
C VAL A 187 -21.57 -5.63 2.63
N GLU A 188 -21.39 -6.66 3.45
CA GLU A 188 -22.45 -7.59 3.83
C GLU A 188 -23.32 -7.01 4.95
N LYS A 189 -24.62 -7.34 4.92
CA LYS A 189 -25.65 -6.64 5.72
C LYS A 189 -25.71 -7.05 7.18
N THR A 190 -25.36 -8.30 7.48
CA THR A 190 -25.48 -8.87 8.83
C THR A 190 -24.15 -9.43 9.29
N GLU A 191 -23.89 -9.40 10.59
CA GLU A 191 -22.67 -10.00 11.18
C GLU A 191 -22.44 -11.46 10.73
N LYS A 192 -23.53 -12.24 10.59
CA LYS A 192 -23.45 -13.61 10.09
C LYS A 192 -22.91 -13.66 8.66
N GLU A 193 -23.38 -12.79 7.78
CA GLU A 193 -22.89 -12.69 6.41
C GLU A 193 -21.46 -12.14 6.38
N GLN A 194 -21.11 -11.17 7.23
CA GLN A 194 -19.73 -10.67 7.33
C GLN A 194 -18.73 -11.77 7.73
N LYS A 195 -19.10 -12.61 8.70
CA LYS A 195 -18.31 -13.81 9.07
C LYS A 195 -18.24 -14.81 7.92
N GLY A 196 -19.37 -15.10 7.29
CA GLY A 196 -19.41 -15.99 6.13
C GLY A 196 -18.60 -15.45 4.95
N HIS A 197 -18.49 -14.13 4.79
CA HIS A 197 -17.64 -13.52 3.77
C HIS A 197 -16.19 -13.88 4.04
N ILE A 198 -15.72 -13.69 5.28
CA ILE A 198 -14.38 -14.12 5.70
C ILE A 198 -14.22 -15.63 5.47
N ASP A 199 -15.20 -16.46 5.84
CA ASP A 199 -15.11 -17.91 5.62
C ASP A 199 -14.89 -18.29 4.16
N VAL A 200 -15.65 -17.68 3.23
CA VAL A 200 -15.49 -17.90 1.79
C VAL A 200 -14.10 -17.49 1.30
N LEU A 201 -13.53 -16.38 1.83
CA LEU A 201 -12.18 -15.96 1.45
C LEU A 201 -11.13 -17.00 1.84
N PHE A 202 -11.23 -17.58 3.03
CA PHE A 202 -10.30 -18.63 3.47
C PHE A 202 -10.47 -19.90 2.63
N GLU A 203 -11.70 -20.31 2.31
CA GLU A 203 -11.94 -21.45 1.42
C GLU A 203 -11.30 -21.25 0.05
N ILE A 204 -11.46 -20.07 -0.57
CA ILE A 204 -10.86 -19.79 -1.88
C ILE A 204 -9.33 -19.71 -1.76
N ALA A 205 -8.83 -19.00 -0.75
CA ALA A 205 -7.39 -18.84 -0.55
C ALA A 205 -6.68 -20.18 -0.36
N GLU A 206 -7.26 -21.10 0.43
CA GLU A 206 -6.69 -22.44 0.67
C GLU A 206 -6.65 -23.26 -0.63
N ASN A 207 -7.73 -23.23 -1.42
CA ASN A 207 -7.81 -23.97 -2.69
C ASN A 207 -6.79 -23.49 -3.73
N TYR A 208 -6.39 -22.23 -3.67
CA TYR A 208 -5.47 -21.60 -4.63
C TYR A 208 -4.06 -21.36 -4.06
N ASP A 209 -3.85 -21.66 -2.77
CA ASP A 209 -2.61 -21.41 -2.02
C ASP A 209 -2.14 -19.94 -2.12
N VAL A 210 -3.06 -18.99 -1.97
CA VAL A 210 -2.76 -17.55 -2.03
C VAL A 210 -2.87 -16.86 -0.67
N GLU A 211 -2.22 -15.71 -0.53
CA GLU A 211 -2.36 -14.82 0.63
C GLU A 211 -3.72 -14.06 0.62
N LEU A 212 -4.06 -13.46 1.76
CA LEU A 212 -5.27 -12.65 1.93
C LEU A 212 -4.94 -11.18 2.27
N GLU A 213 -5.69 -10.25 1.70
CA GLU A 213 -5.77 -8.86 2.14
C GLU A 213 -7.21 -8.42 2.37
N VAL A 214 -7.62 -8.30 3.64
CA VAL A 214 -9.01 -8.00 4.01
C VAL A 214 -9.12 -6.55 4.45
N GLN A 215 -9.92 -5.75 3.74
CA GLN A 215 -10.40 -4.46 4.22
C GLN A 215 -11.37 -4.71 5.37
N ILE A 216 -10.92 -4.49 6.60
CA ILE A 216 -11.65 -4.89 7.80
C ILE A 216 -11.83 -3.71 8.74
N ASP A 217 -12.99 -3.68 9.41
CA ASP A 217 -13.32 -2.68 10.42
C ASP A 217 -13.17 -1.24 9.91
N GLU A 218 -13.57 -0.98 8.66
CA GLU A 218 -13.55 0.35 8.03
C GLU A 218 -14.74 1.22 8.53
N SER A 219 -14.85 1.35 9.86
CA SER A 219 -15.98 1.97 10.53
C SER A 219 -15.58 2.59 11.88
N ASN A 220 -16.18 3.74 12.21
CA ASN A 220 -16.09 4.37 13.53
C ASN A 220 -17.18 3.85 14.50
N ASN A 221 -18.01 2.89 14.11
CA ASN A 221 -18.93 2.17 14.99
C ASN A 221 -18.23 0.94 15.61
N PRO A 222 -18.13 0.82 16.96
CA PRO A 222 -17.54 -0.35 17.61
C PRO A 222 -18.32 -1.67 17.40
N GLU A 223 -19.57 -1.62 16.93
CA GLU A 223 -20.36 -2.83 16.63
C GLU A 223 -19.90 -3.53 15.35
N ASP A 224 -19.16 -2.83 14.47
CA ASP A 224 -18.65 -3.38 13.20
C ASP A 224 -17.30 -4.10 13.38
N PHE A 225 -16.91 -4.45 14.62
CA PHE A 225 -15.58 -4.94 14.97
C PHE A 225 -15.37 -6.43 14.68
N MET A 226 -14.99 -6.75 13.45
CA MET A 226 -14.76 -8.10 12.90
C MET A 226 -13.31 -8.58 12.97
N LEU A 227 -12.32 -7.73 13.25
CA LEU A 227 -10.91 -8.14 13.39
C LEU A 227 -10.70 -9.35 14.33
N PRO A 228 -11.40 -9.50 15.48
CA PRO A 228 -11.26 -10.70 16.31
C PRO A 228 -11.63 -12.01 15.61
N TYR A 229 -12.62 -11.97 14.71
CA TYR A 229 -13.04 -13.13 13.93
C TYR A 229 -12.01 -13.46 12.85
N LEU A 230 -11.49 -12.45 12.15
CA LEU A 230 -10.40 -12.65 11.19
C LEU A 230 -9.18 -13.31 11.86
N VAL A 231 -8.79 -12.82 13.04
CA VAL A 231 -7.69 -13.40 13.84
C VAL A 231 -7.95 -14.87 14.20
N GLU A 232 -9.16 -15.18 14.67
CA GLU A 232 -9.53 -16.57 15.01
C GLU A 232 -9.47 -17.47 13.77
N LYS A 233 -10.03 -17.00 12.65
CA LYS A 233 -10.01 -17.74 11.39
C LYS A 233 -8.59 -17.96 10.88
N THR A 234 -7.72 -16.94 10.92
CA THR A 234 -6.30 -17.06 10.55
C THR A 234 -5.60 -18.18 11.31
N ILE A 235 -5.81 -18.28 12.63
CA ILE A 235 -5.16 -19.30 13.46
C ILE A 235 -5.78 -20.68 13.19
N ASN A 236 -7.12 -20.77 13.14
CA ASN A 236 -7.81 -22.05 12.99
C ASN A 236 -7.52 -22.73 11.64
N GLU A 237 -7.33 -21.95 10.58
CA GLU A 237 -7.03 -22.45 9.24
C GLU A 237 -5.52 -22.57 8.96
N GLY A 238 -4.65 -22.30 9.94
CA GLY A 238 -3.19 -22.40 9.77
C GLY A 238 -2.59 -21.36 8.79
N TYR A 239 -3.21 -20.19 8.71
CA TYR A 239 -2.87 -19.11 7.77
C TYR A 239 -1.98 -18.03 8.39
N GLU A 240 -1.31 -18.32 9.50
CA GLU A 240 -0.49 -17.35 10.21
C GLU A 240 0.61 -16.76 9.32
N GLY A 241 0.75 -15.43 9.36
CA GLY A 241 1.71 -14.71 8.51
C GLY A 241 1.28 -14.49 7.06
N ARG A 242 0.14 -15.04 6.62
CA ARG A 242 -0.36 -14.95 5.22
C ARG A 242 -1.56 -14.01 5.05
N VAL A 243 -1.88 -13.21 6.07
CA VAL A 243 -3.06 -12.35 6.09
C VAL A 243 -2.65 -10.91 6.42
N SER A 244 -3.16 -9.97 5.63
CA SER A 244 -3.06 -8.54 5.87
C SER A 244 -4.45 -7.96 6.14
N ALA A 245 -4.56 -7.14 7.18
CA ALA A 245 -5.78 -6.45 7.59
C ALA A 245 -5.64 -4.94 7.32
N THR A 246 -6.41 -4.43 6.36
CA THR A 246 -6.36 -3.02 5.95
C THR A 246 -7.41 -2.21 6.73
N HIS A 247 -7.09 -0.96 7.05
CA HIS A 247 -7.84 0.01 7.86
C HIS A 247 -7.87 -0.26 9.37
N CYS A 248 -8.55 -1.33 9.81
CA CYS A 248 -8.70 -1.69 11.23
C CYS A 248 -9.24 -0.54 12.12
N ILE A 249 -10.14 0.32 11.61
CA ILE A 249 -10.53 1.59 12.27
C ILE A 249 -11.29 1.33 13.58
N SER A 250 -12.22 0.36 13.59
CA SER A 250 -13.06 0.07 14.76
C SER A 250 -12.25 -0.38 15.99
N LEU A 251 -11.02 -0.88 15.80
CA LEU A 251 -10.08 -1.16 16.89
C LEU A 251 -9.81 0.09 17.77
N SER A 252 -9.88 1.30 17.20
CA SER A 252 -9.75 2.57 17.93
C SER A 252 -10.96 2.90 18.81
N LYS A 253 -12.08 2.20 18.63
CA LYS A 253 -13.37 2.49 19.27
C LYS A 253 -13.74 1.54 20.40
N VAL A 254 -13.17 0.35 20.40
CA VAL A 254 -13.41 -0.61 21.48
C VAL A 254 -12.62 -0.25 22.74
N ASP A 255 -13.07 -0.78 23.88
CA ASP A 255 -12.40 -0.61 25.17
C ASP A 255 -10.92 -1.02 25.12
N ASN A 256 -10.08 -0.31 25.87
CA ASN A 256 -8.63 -0.52 25.87
C ASN A 256 -8.23 -1.97 26.24
N ARG A 257 -8.98 -2.63 27.13
CA ARG A 257 -8.72 -4.03 27.49
C ARG A 257 -9.02 -4.97 26.32
N ILE A 258 -10.12 -4.71 25.61
CA ILE A 258 -10.49 -5.48 24.40
C ILE A 258 -9.43 -5.27 23.32
N ALA A 259 -9.10 -4.00 23.01
CA ALA A 259 -8.09 -3.66 22.01
C ALA A 259 -6.73 -4.31 22.32
N SER A 260 -6.25 -4.21 23.56
CA SER A 260 -4.98 -4.82 23.96
C SER A 260 -4.98 -6.34 23.80
N GLY A 261 -6.08 -7.01 24.13
CA GLY A 261 -6.24 -8.45 23.92
C GLY A 261 -6.19 -8.82 22.43
N VAL A 262 -6.91 -8.08 21.59
CA VAL A 262 -6.97 -8.33 20.14
C VAL A 262 -5.62 -8.07 19.48
N ILE A 263 -4.93 -6.97 19.80
CA ILE A 263 -3.60 -6.64 19.26
C ILE A 263 -2.58 -7.77 19.52
N LYS A 264 -2.61 -8.37 20.71
CA LYS A 264 -1.75 -9.52 21.02
C LYS A 264 -2.06 -10.72 20.15
N ARG A 265 -3.35 -11.00 19.92
CA ARG A 265 -3.76 -12.10 19.04
C ARG A 265 -3.48 -11.81 17.56
N VAL A 266 -3.57 -10.55 17.11
CA VAL A 266 -3.12 -10.11 15.77
C VAL A 266 -1.64 -10.44 15.59
N LYS A 267 -0.81 -10.16 16.61
CA LYS A 267 0.60 -10.52 16.60
C LYS A 267 0.81 -12.04 16.57
N GLU A 268 0.08 -12.78 17.39
CA GLU A 268 0.13 -14.26 17.45
C GLU A 268 -0.20 -14.88 16.09
N ALA A 269 -1.27 -14.42 15.45
CA ALA A 269 -1.70 -14.84 14.11
C ALA A 269 -0.75 -14.38 12.99
N GLY A 270 0.28 -13.57 13.30
CA GLY A 270 1.17 -13.01 12.29
C GLY A 270 0.49 -12.08 11.28
N ILE A 271 -0.69 -11.54 11.61
CA ILE A 271 -1.43 -10.64 10.72
C ILE A 271 -0.68 -9.32 10.58
N ASN A 272 -0.50 -8.87 9.33
CA ASN A 272 0.00 -7.53 9.02
C ASN A 272 -1.15 -6.52 9.09
N VAL A 273 -0.86 -5.27 9.46
CA VAL A 273 -1.86 -4.18 9.42
C VAL A 273 -1.45 -3.12 8.43
N ILE A 274 -2.35 -2.71 7.53
CA ILE A 274 -2.12 -1.63 6.58
C ILE A 274 -3.01 -0.44 6.92
N VAL A 275 -2.40 0.73 7.06
CA VAL A 275 -3.10 1.98 7.41
C VAL A 275 -3.12 2.90 6.20
N THR A 276 -4.25 3.56 5.97
CA THR A 276 -4.50 4.45 4.81
C THR A 276 -4.90 5.86 5.29
N PRO A 277 -3.94 6.66 5.79
CA PRO A 277 -4.24 7.84 6.60
C PRO A 277 -5.11 8.89 5.91
N SER A 278 -4.74 9.34 4.72
CA SER A 278 -5.45 10.43 4.06
C SER A 278 -6.86 10.04 3.64
N CYS A 279 -7.03 8.85 3.05
CA CYS A 279 -8.34 8.33 2.67
C CYS A 279 -9.24 8.16 3.90
N ASN A 280 -8.71 7.59 4.98
CA ASN A 280 -9.54 7.35 6.16
C ASN A 280 -10.03 8.64 6.83
N LEU A 281 -9.24 9.71 6.82
CA LEU A 281 -9.60 10.96 7.49
C LEU A 281 -10.68 11.77 6.79
N ILE A 282 -10.87 11.57 5.48
CA ILE A 282 -11.83 12.33 4.67
C ILE A 282 -13.10 11.52 4.38
N THR A 283 -12.98 10.20 4.25
CA THR A 283 -14.12 9.33 4.00
C THR A 283 -15.07 9.36 5.19
N SER A 284 -16.35 9.62 4.90
CA SER A 284 -17.41 9.64 5.91
C SER A 284 -17.86 8.22 6.22
N PHE A 285 -17.06 7.53 7.02
CA PHE A 285 -17.37 6.17 7.48
C PHE A 285 -18.62 6.13 8.37
N PRO A 286 -19.20 4.93 8.60
CA PRO A 286 -20.24 4.78 9.59
C PRO A 286 -19.78 5.28 10.96
N GLU A 287 -20.61 6.12 11.58
CA GLU A 287 -20.30 6.88 12.78
C GLU A 287 -21.34 6.64 13.87
N ILE A 288 -20.96 6.85 15.12
CA ILE A 288 -21.92 6.85 16.23
C ILE A 288 -22.88 8.03 16.04
N LYS A 289 -24.18 7.75 15.99
CA LYS A 289 -25.20 8.78 15.74
C LYS A 289 -25.14 9.90 16.78
N GLY A 290 -24.96 11.14 16.33
CA GLY A 290 -24.96 12.33 17.17
C GLY A 290 -23.61 12.73 17.77
N SER A 291 -22.50 12.04 17.44
CA SER A 291 -21.15 12.48 17.80
C SER A 291 -20.53 13.39 16.74
N ARG A 292 -19.49 14.14 17.13
CA ARG A 292 -18.56 14.72 16.14
C ARG A 292 -17.84 13.59 15.39
N PRO A 293 -17.45 13.78 14.12
CA PRO A 293 -16.62 12.82 13.40
C PRO A 293 -15.36 12.49 14.18
N TYR A 294 -14.97 11.21 14.21
CA TYR A 294 -13.75 10.81 14.91
C TYR A 294 -12.52 10.83 14.00
N ASN A 295 -11.36 10.75 14.65
CA ASN A 295 -10.09 10.43 14.00
C ASN A 295 -10.14 8.96 13.53
N SER A 296 -10.50 8.72 12.27
CA SER A 296 -10.69 7.41 11.62
C SER A 296 -9.39 6.61 11.41
N ILE A 297 -8.46 6.66 12.36
CA ILE A 297 -7.16 5.98 12.29
C ILE A 297 -7.09 4.93 13.40
N THR A 298 -6.62 3.74 13.05
CA THR A 298 -6.45 2.63 14.01
C THR A 298 -5.39 2.93 15.08
N ARG A 299 -5.21 2.01 16.03
CA ARG A 299 -4.27 2.11 17.17
C ARG A 299 -2.82 1.83 16.75
N VAL A 300 -2.28 2.64 15.83
CA VAL A 300 -0.96 2.42 15.21
C VAL A 300 0.16 2.25 16.24
N ARG A 301 0.23 3.12 17.26
CA ARG A 301 1.23 3.03 18.32
C ARG A 301 1.11 1.72 19.11
N ASP A 302 -0.10 1.39 19.56
CA ASP A 302 -0.34 0.16 20.33
C ASP A 302 0.04 -1.09 19.51
N LEU A 303 -0.22 -1.09 18.20
CA LEU A 303 0.14 -2.19 17.29
C LEU A 303 1.67 -2.38 17.19
N ILE A 304 2.41 -1.31 16.90
CA ILE A 304 3.88 -1.42 16.74
C ILE A 304 4.58 -1.72 18.06
N GLU A 305 4.10 -1.20 19.19
CA GLU A 305 4.66 -1.49 20.52
C GLU A 305 4.46 -2.95 20.93
N ASN A 306 3.47 -3.64 20.34
CA ASN A 306 3.26 -5.08 20.48
C ASN A 306 3.91 -5.91 19.35
N GLY A 307 4.74 -5.28 18.50
CA GLY A 307 5.52 -5.94 17.47
C GLY A 307 4.70 -6.42 16.26
N VAL A 308 3.49 -5.91 16.06
CA VAL A 308 2.71 -6.12 14.82
C VAL A 308 3.41 -5.42 13.67
N ASN A 309 3.49 -6.09 12.50
CA ASN A 309 4.02 -5.46 11.30
C ASN A 309 2.96 -4.49 10.76
N VAL A 310 3.25 -3.20 10.77
CA VAL A 310 2.34 -2.15 10.28
C VAL A 310 2.94 -1.50 9.04
N ALA A 311 2.15 -1.32 7.98
CA ALA A 311 2.55 -0.64 6.75
C ALA A 311 1.56 0.47 6.38
N ILE A 312 1.93 1.28 5.39
CA ILE A 312 1.09 2.36 4.85
C ILE A 312 0.67 2.04 3.41
N GLY A 313 -0.58 2.39 3.09
CA GLY A 313 -1.08 2.47 1.72
C GLY A 313 -1.69 3.84 1.43
N THR A 314 -1.76 4.21 0.15
CA THR A 314 -2.46 5.43 -0.26
C THR A 314 -3.95 5.22 -0.42
N ASP A 315 -4.39 3.97 -0.59
CA ASP A 315 -5.77 3.62 -0.88
C ASP A 315 -6.22 4.20 -2.23
N ASN A 316 -7.44 4.71 -2.29
CA ASN A 316 -8.02 5.50 -3.36
C ASN A 316 -7.14 6.71 -3.77
N ILE A 317 -7.23 7.15 -5.02
CA ILE A 317 -6.52 8.34 -5.53
C ILE A 317 -7.37 9.03 -6.57
N ARG A 318 -7.81 10.26 -6.29
CA ARG A 318 -8.62 11.09 -7.20
C ARG A 318 -9.78 10.30 -7.81
N ASP A 319 -10.46 9.58 -6.95
CA ASP A 319 -11.65 8.81 -7.31
C ASP A 319 -12.83 9.21 -6.44
N ILE A 320 -13.93 8.48 -6.55
CA ILE A 320 -15.18 8.81 -5.90
C ILE A 320 -15.15 8.59 -4.36
N PHE A 321 -14.27 7.72 -3.86
CA PHE A 321 -14.12 7.44 -2.44
C PHE A 321 -13.14 8.42 -1.80
N TYR A 322 -12.05 8.75 -2.50
CA TYR A 322 -11.13 9.81 -2.11
C TYR A 322 -10.88 10.79 -3.26
N PRO A 323 -11.53 11.97 -3.25
CA PRO A 323 -11.44 12.90 -4.36
C PRO A 323 -10.13 13.71 -4.41
N LEU A 324 -9.28 13.59 -3.38
CA LEU A 324 -7.95 14.20 -3.34
C LEU A 324 -6.89 13.12 -3.62
N GLY A 325 -5.62 13.48 -3.42
CA GLY A 325 -4.51 12.53 -3.52
C GLY A 325 -3.66 12.68 -4.78
N ASN A 326 -2.38 12.38 -4.64
CA ASN A 326 -1.40 12.38 -5.73
C ASN A 326 -0.53 11.11 -5.71
N GLY A 327 -0.90 10.09 -4.94
CA GLY A 327 -0.09 8.88 -4.76
C GLY A 327 1.23 9.08 -4.02
N SER A 328 1.34 10.08 -3.13
CA SER A 328 2.59 10.38 -2.41
C SER A 328 2.68 9.69 -1.05
N MET A 329 3.68 8.83 -0.89
CA MET A 329 4.01 8.23 0.41
C MET A 329 4.57 9.25 1.40
N VAL A 330 5.20 10.33 0.93
CA VAL A 330 5.65 11.42 1.82
C VAL A 330 4.45 12.08 2.49
N ARG A 331 3.34 12.29 1.74
CA ARG A 331 2.10 12.80 2.33
C ARG A 331 1.48 11.82 3.31
N GLU A 332 1.38 10.55 2.96
CA GLU A 332 0.77 9.56 3.88
C GLU A 332 1.57 9.47 5.19
N MET A 333 2.91 9.49 5.13
CA MET A 333 3.75 9.57 6.33
C MET A 333 3.48 10.84 7.15
N HIS A 334 3.35 12.00 6.50
CA HIS A 334 3.05 13.27 7.16
C HIS A 334 1.68 13.26 7.86
N VAL A 335 0.66 12.78 7.16
CA VAL A 335 -0.71 12.68 7.68
C VAL A 335 -0.78 11.69 8.82
N LEU A 336 -0.14 10.52 8.69
CA LEU A 336 -0.08 9.52 9.74
C LEU A 336 0.59 10.07 11.01
N ALA A 337 1.78 10.67 10.87
CA ALA A 337 2.51 11.27 11.99
C ALA A 337 1.65 12.27 12.76
N THR A 338 0.94 13.13 12.02
CA THR A 338 0.09 14.18 12.58
C THR A 338 -1.16 13.58 13.26
N ALA A 339 -1.86 12.67 12.60
CA ALA A 339 -3.10 12.06 13.10
C ALA A 339 -2.87 11.19 14.34
N THR A 340 -1.70 10.55 14.45
CA THR A 340 -1.34 9.66 15.56
C THR A 340 -0.48 10.32 16.63
N ARG A 341 -0.06 11.58 16.42
CA ARG A 341 0.87 12.32 17.28
C ARG A 341 2.22 11.59 17.45
N MET A 342 2.63 10.88 16.41
CA MET A 342 3.90 10.18 16.31
C MET A 342 4.96 11.15 15.78
N SER A 343 5.68 11.82 16.68
CA SER A 343 6.60 12.93 16.35
C SER A 343 7.99 12.83 16.98
N ARG A 344 8.27 11.78 17.76
CA ARG A 344 9.61 11.50 18.31
C ARG A 344 10.56 11.01 17.22
N VAL A 345 11.85 10.85 17.54
CA VAL A 345 12.83 10.30 16.58
C VAL A 345 12.47 8.87 16.22
N GLU A 346 12.23 8.02 17.22
CA GLU A 346 11.79 6.62 17.05
C GLU A 346 10.48 6.50 16.23
N ASP A 347 9.54 7.42 16.46
CA ASP A 347 8.28 7.46 15.72
C ASP A 347 8.49 7.70 14.22
N VAL A 348 9.41 8.61 13.87
CA VAL A 348 9.76 8.90 12.47
C VAL A 348 10.44 7.70 11.82
N GLU A 349 11.30 6.99 12.54
CA GLU A 349 11.92 5.75 12.04
C GLU A 349 10.83 4.70 11.71
N HIS A 350 9.90 4.46 12.64
CA HIS A 350 8.80 3.52 12.43
C HIS A 350 7.92 3.90 11.24
N ILE A 351 7.60 5.18 11.06
CA ILE A 351 6.79 5.64 9.93
C ILE A 351 7.50 5.44 8.59
N PHE A 352 8.83 5.63 8.55
CA PHE A 352 9.63 5.29 7.37
C PHE A 352 9.63 3.79 7.08
N ASP A 353 9.77 2.96 8.11
CA ASP A 353 9.71 1.51 7.96
C ASP A 353 8.33 1.08 7.44
N MET A 354 7.23 1.67 7.96
CA MET A 354 5.86 1.45 7.48
C MET A 354 5.71 1.78 5.98
N ALA A 355 6.38 2.83 5.50
CA ALA A 355 6.34 3.25 4.10
C ALA A 355 7.37 2.54 3.19
N SER A 356 8.22 1.66 3.75
CA SER A 356 9.28 0.98 3.00
C SER A 356 9.44 -0.49 3.44
N LEU A 357 10.28 -0.76 4.44
CA LEU A 357 10.67 -2.12 4.85
C LEU A 357 9.50 -3.00 5.28
N ASN A 358 8.53 -2.45 6.03
CA ASN A 358 7.37 -3.21 6.49
C ASN A 358 6.43 -3.55 5.33
N GLY A 359 6.26 -2.62 4.39
CA GLY A 359 5.52 -2.88 3.14
C GLY A 359 6.25 -3.91 2.28
N ALA A 360 7.57 -3.79 2.12
CA ALA A 360 8.37 -4.76 1.40
C ALA A 360 8.28 -6.17 2.01
N LYS A 361 8.15 -6.26 3.34
CA LYS A 361 7.89 -7.53 4.04
C LYS A 361 6.51 -8.10 3.68
N ILE A 362 5.46 -7.27 3.58
CA ILE A 362 4.12 -7.70 3.16
C ILE A 362 4.15 -8.22 1.72
N LEU A 363 4.87 -7.54 0.83
CA LEU A 363 4.99 -7.91 -0.59
C LEU A 363 6.09 -8.96 -0.86
N ASN A 364 6.71 -9.53 0.20
CA ASN A 364 7.78 -10.52 0.11
C ASN A 364 8.98 -10.13 -0.79
N LEU A 365 9.44 -8.87 -0.71
CA LEU A 365 10.49 -8.29 -1.57
C LEU A 365 11.90 -8.32 -0.94
N ASP A 366 12.93 -8.50 -1.77
CA ASP A 366 14.35 -8.29 -1.38
C ASP A 366 14.65 -6.79 -1.35
N TYR A 367 14.75 -6.21 -0.15
CA TYR A 367 14.67 -4.76 0.03
C TYR A 367 15.62 -4.25 1.13
N GLY A 368 15.96 -2.97 1.08
CA GLY A 368 16.86 -2.32 2.05
C GLY A 368 18.07 -1.66 1.39
N VAL A 369 18.91 -1.00 2.20
CA VAL A 369 20.14 -0.33 1.73
C VAL A 369 21.37 -1.04 2.31
N ASP A 370 21.45 -2.34 2.04
CA ASP A 370 22.54 -3.22 2.48
C ASP A 370 23.17 -3.94 1.28
N VAL A 371 24.45 -4.31 1.40
CA VAL A 371 25.13 -5.12 0.38
C VAL A 371 24.39 -6.44 0.17
N GLY A 372 24.15 -6.79 -1.10
CA GLY A 372 23.43 -7.99 -1.54
C GLY A 372 21.94 -7.75 -1.87
N ARG A 373 21.36 -6.64 -1.40
CA ARG A 373 19.95 -6.28 -1.64
C ARG A 373 19.73 -5.75 -3.06
N GLN A 374 18.48 -5.85 -3.53
CA GLN A 374 18.02 -5.19 -4.75
C GLN A 374 18.22 -3.67 -4.64
N ALA A 375 18.77 -3.07 -5.70
CA ALA A 375 18.98 -1.63 -5.76
C ALA A 375 17.70 -0.90 -6.21
N ASP A 376 16.72 -0.89 -5.31
CA ASP A 376 15.52 -0.06 -5.36
C ASP A 376 15.65 1.05 -4.33
N LEU A 377 16.16 2.21 -4.75
CA LEU A 377 16.68 3.26 -3.86
C LEU A 377 16.15 4.64 -4.24
N LEU A 378 15.99 5.50 -3.24
CA LEU A 378 15.68 6.91 -3.42
C LEU A 378 16.84 7.76 -2.95
N ILE A 379 17.24 8.73 -3.76
CA ILE A 379 18.07 9.84 -3.30
C ILE A 379 17.11 10.98 -2.99
N THR A 380 17.05 11.37 -1.73
CA THR A 380 16.16 12.42 -1.25
C THR A 380 16.79 13.80 -1.40
N ASN A 381 16.01 14.86 -1.18
CA ASN A 381 16.51 16.23 -1.08
C ASN A 381 16.74 16.69 0.38
N SER A 382 16.92 15.74 1.30
CA SER A 382 17.09 16.03 2.72
C SER A 382 18.16 15.15 3.36
N THR A 383 18.74 15.64 4.45
CA THR A 383 19.75 14.91 5.23
C THR A 383 19.16 14.15 6.43
N THR A 384 17.85 14.28 6.68
CA THR A 384 17.13 13.62 7.77
C THR A 384 15.78 13.10 7.32
N LYS A 385 15.34 11.97 7.86
CA LYS A 385 14.00 11.39 7.59
C LYS A 385 12.89 12.38 7.92
N ARG A 386 13.01 13.09 9.05
CA ARG A 386 12.08 14.17 9.43
C ARG A 386 12.03 15.29 8.37
N GLY A 387 13.17 15.65 7.81
CA GLY A 387 13.23 16.66 6.75
C GLY A 387 12.52 16.21 5.46
N VAL A 388 12.59 14.92 5.11
CA VAL A 388 11.82 14.35 3.99
C VAL A 388 10.31 14.45 4.23
N ILE A 389 9.81 14.04 5.42
CA ILE A 389 8.37 14.15 5.78
C ILE A 389 7.89 15.62 5.79
N SER A 390 8.79 16.56 6.06
CA SER A 390 8.51 18.00 6.11
C SER A 390 8.71 18.71 4.76
N SER A 391 9.08 17.97 3.70
CA SER A 391 9.47 18.52 2.41
C SER A 391 8.27 18.80 1.48
N GLN A 392 8.56 19.34 0.29
CA GLN A 392 7.60 19.49 -0.80
C GLN A 392 7.42 18.19 -1.62
N GLU A 393 7.70 17.02 -1.04
CA GLU A 393 7.55 15.70 -1.68
C GLU A 393 8.45 15.50 -2.92
N ILE A 394 9.57 16.23 -3.01
CA ILE A 394 10.50 16.14 -4.14
C ILE A 394 11.49 14.99 -3.90
N ILE A 395 11.52 14.03 -4.83
CA ILE A 395 12.50 12.94 -4.87
C ILE A 395 13.42 13.13 -6.09
N PRO A 396 14.66 13.67 -5.91
CA PRO A 396 15.57 13.95 -7.01
C PRO A 396 15.92 12.74 -7.90
N TYR A 397 16.14 11.57 -7.30
CA TYR A 397 16.44 10.36 -8.05
C TYR A 397 15.70 9.16 -7.48
N VAL A 398 15.12 8.38 -8.38
CA VAL A 398 14.54 7.07 -8.12
C VAL A 398 15.36 6.05 -8.89
N VAL A 399 15.83 5.03 -8.20
CA VAL A 399 16.55 3.89 -8.77
C VAL A 399 15.66 2.68 -8.64
N LYS A 400 15.36 2.01 -9.76
CA LYS A 400 14.65 0.73 -9.80
C LYS A 400 15.53 -0.28 -10.50
N ASN A 401 15.72 -1.45 -9.90
CA ASN A 401 16.55 -2.53 -10.43
C ASN A 401 17.95 -2.05 -10.83
N GLY A 402 18.54 -1.16 -10.01
CA GLY A 402 19.85 -0.56 -10.25
C GLY A 402 19.93 0.46 -11.37
N LYS A 403 18.81 0.87 -11.97
CA LYS A 403 18.74 1.88 -13.03
C LYS A 403 18.03 3.12 -12.53
N VAL A 404 18.61 4.29 -12.80
CA VAL A 404 17.96 5.57 -12.52
C VAL A 404 16.77 5.74 -13.46
N LEU A 405 15.59 5.96 -12.91
CA LEU A 405 14.39 6.28 -13.67
C LEU A 405 14.57 7.64 -14.33
N THR A 406 14.36 7.71 -15.64
CA THR A 406 14.32 8.97 -16.39
C THR A 406 12.93 9.57 -16.24
N THR A 407 12.84 10.86 -15.91
CA THR A 407 11.58 11.58 -15.66
C THR A 407 10.74 11.82 -16.94
N ASP A 408 11.23 11.39 -18.10
CA ASP A 408 10.80 11.84 -19.43
C ASP A 408 9.99 10.80 -20.23
N HIS A 409 9.34 9.85 -19.56
CA HIS A 409 8.42 8.88 -20.22
C HIS A 409 7.00 8.99 -19.68
#